data_AF-Q9RSF3-F1
#
_entry.id   AF-Q9RSF3-F1
#
_cell.length_a   1.000
_cell.length_b   1.000
_cell.length_c   1.000
_cell.angle_alpha   90.00
_cell.angle_beta   90.00
_cell.angle_gamma   90.00
#
_symmetry.space_group_name_H-M   'P 1'
#
loop_
_entity.id
_entity.type
_entity.pdbx_description
1 polymer ?
#
loop_
_entity_poly.entity_id
_entity_poly.type
_entity_poly.pdbx_seq_one_letter_code
_entity_poly.pdbx_strand_id
1 'polypeptide(L)'
;MDRPGIWARVKAFTRGEQDAETLYAYKRAGAGVHAQLDAAERRRFGLAAGGKSPFALSAGVGTELACTWNAFALQTLGDEMLQADEAGDPDSVGFVPPVTFTQVHAYYAEVQRWLAYANRAEHDPGFSLPRGTLPAPLPDWSPVEPCPRAHLDAMMAALGAMRLHLEAAMLELEKSTPEADALKLGQLRGHFAQAVGAADYACNMYVPGASQALHEQVETLAKQATEDLYRVGQYLS
;
A
#
# COMPACT_ATOMS: atom_id res chain seq x y z
N MET A 1 -24.49 5.08 -2.06
CA MET A 1 -24.57 3.75 -1.42
C MET A 1 -25.99 3.61 -0.90
N ASP A 2 -26.71 2.61 -1.41
CA ASP A 2 -28.00 2.24 -0.84
C ASP A 2 -27.77 1.69 0.57
N ARG A 3 -28.67 2.04 1.50
CA ARG A 3 -28.58 1.56 2.89
C ARG A 3 -28.66 0.03 2.89
N PRO A 4 -27.83 -0.68 3.67
CA PRO A 4 -27.91 -2.13 3.74
C PRO A 4 -29.31 -2.55 4.19
N GLY A 5 -29.88 -3.51 3.46
CA GLY A 5 -31.23 -4.01 3.70
C GLY A 5 -31.38 -4.60 5.11
N ILE A 6 -32.61 -4.64 5.61
CA ILE A 6 -32.92 -5.17 6.96
C ILE A 6 -32.37 -6.58 7.16
N TRP A 7 -32.40 -7.41 6.12
CA TRP A 7 -31.87 -8.79 6.15
C TRP A 7 -30.35 -8.86 6.31
N ALA A 8 -29.59 -7.99 5.64
CA ALA A 8 -28.14 -7.91 5.79
C ALA A 8 -27.75 -7.54 7.23
N ARG A 9 -28.47 -6.57 7.84
CA ARG A 9 -28.25 -6.15 9.23
C ARG A 9 -28.48 -7.28 10.24
N VAL A 10 -29.53 -8.09 10.03
CA VAL A 10 -29.84 -9.23 10.90
C VAL A 10 -28.77 -10.33 10.76
N LYS A 11 -28.37 -10.66 9.52
CA LYS A 11 -27.31 -11.64 9.24
C LYS A 11 -25.97 -11.21 9.86
N ALA A 12 -25.58 -9.95 9.66
CA ALA A 12 -24.39 -9.35 10.25
C ALA A 12 -24.38 -9.41 11.77
N PHE A 13 -25.50 -9.03 12.42
CA PHE A 13 -25.65 -9.11 13.87
C PHE A 13 -25.44 -10.54 14.40
N THR A 14 -26.00 -11.55 13.73
CA THR A 14 -25.81 -12.96 14.14
C THR A 14 -24.38 -13.47 14.00
N ARG A 15 -23.56 -12.81 13.18
CA ARG A 15 -22.15 -13.16 12.92
C ARG A 15 -21.14 -12.29 13.66
N GLY A 16 -21.61 -11.27 14.39
CA GLY A 16 -20.75 -10.31 15.07
C GLY A 16 -20.00 -9.38 14.11
N GLU A 17 -20.49 -9.19 12.90
CA GLU A 17 -19.90 -8.28 11.91
C GLU A 17 -20.11 -6.81 12.33
N GLN A 18 -19.17 -5.95 11.93
CA GLN A 18 -19.16 -4.52 12.25
C GLN A 18 -19.65 -3.69 11.07
N ASP A 19 -20.33 -2.58 11.35
CA ASP A 19 -20.76 -1.62 10.32
C ASP A 19 -19.54 -0.98 9.64
N ALA A 20 -19.46 -1.11 8.32
CA ALA A 20 -18.34 -0.63 7.51
C ALA A 20 -18.46 0.86 7.12
N GLU A 21 -19.48 1.59 7.58
CA GLU A 21 -19.73 3.00 7.23
C GLU A 21 -18.47 3.88 7.39
N THR A 22 -17.75 3.72 8.51
CA THR A 22 -16.50 4.45 8.78
C THR A 22 -15.40 4.09 7.77
N LEU A 23 -15.26 2.82 7.41
CA LEU A 23 -14.26 2.38 6.42
C LEU A 23 -14.56 2.97 5.05
N TYR A 24 -15.82 3.00 4.64
CA TYR A 24 -16.21 3.65 3.38
C TYR A 24 -15.98 5.17 3.40
N ALA A 25 -16.12 5.82 4.55
CA ALA A 25 -15.79 7.23 4.68
C ALA A 25 -14.30 7.46 4.45
N TYR A 26 -13.44 6.62 5.05
CA TYR A 26 -12.00 6.66 4.78
C TYR A 26 -11.66 6.35 3.33
N LYS A 27 -12.21 5.27 2.74
CA LYS A 27 -12.03 4.93 1.32
C LYS A 27 -12.32 6.10 0.39
N ARG A 28 -13.44 6.80 0.62
CA ARG A 28 -13.79 8.00 -0.16
C ARG A 28 -12.82 9.16 0.10
N ALA A 29 -12.38 9.36 1.34
CA ALA A 29 -11.44 10.42 1.69
C ALA A 29 -10.05 10.21 1.06
N GLY A 30 -9.63 8.95 0.91
CA GLY A 30 -8.36 8.55 0.28
C GLY A 30 -8.41 8.38 -1.24
N ALA A 31 -9.56 8.59 -1.89
CA ALA A 31 -9.73 8.36 -3.33
C ALA A 31 -8.77 9.18 -4.23
N GLY A 32 -8.21 10.27 -3.72
CA GLY A 32 -7.25 11.11 -4.44
C GLY A 32 -5.79 10.65 -4.39
N VAL A 33 -5.46 9.61 -3.60
CA VAL A 33 -4.08 9.22 -3.31
C VAL A 33 -3.31 8.80 -4.57
N HIS A 34 -3.93 8.03 -5.47
CA HIS A 34 -3.30 7.62 -6.73
C HIS A 34 -2.89 8.83 -7.59
N ALA A 35 -3.79 9.81 -7.73
CA ALA A 35 -3.51 11.03 -8.49
C ALA A 35 -2.39 11.86 -7.85
N GLN A 36 -2.27 11.84 -6.52
CA GLN A 36 -1.19 12.51 -5.80
C GLN A 36 0.15 11.82 -6.00
N LEU A 37 0.18 10.48 -6.01
CA LEU A 37 1.41 9.72 -6.30
C LEU A 37 1.88 10.02 -7.72
N ASP A 38 1.00 9.95 -8.71
CA ASP A 38 1.32 10.29 -10.09
C ASP A 38 1.84 11.72 -10.24
N ALA A 39 1.27 12.69 -9.50
CA ALA A 39 1.71 14.07 -9.52
C ALA A 39 3.11 14.24 -8.91
N ALA A 40 3.39 13.59 -7.77
CA ALA A 40 4.70 13.61 -7.12
C ALA A 40 5.78 12.98 -8.02
N GLU A 41 5.48 11.85 -8.66
CA GLU A 41 6.38 11.21 -9.61
C GLU A 41 6.66 12.09 -10.83
N ARG A 42 5.63 12.70 -11.41
CA ARG A 42 5.80 13.66 -12.52
C ARG A 42 6.67 14.84 -12.12
N ARG A 43 6.55 15.36 -10.89
CA ARG A 43 7.43 16.41 -10.38
C ARG A 43 8.88 15.94 -10.29
N ARG A 44 9.13 14.75 -9.72
CA ARG A 44 10.46 14.12 -9.68
C ARG A 44 11.10 14.06 -11.06
N PHE A 45 10.37 13.53 -12.04
CA PHE A 45 10.89 13.35 -13.39
C PHE A 45 11.03 14.66 -14.16
N GLY A 46 10.15 15.63 -13.94
CA GLY A 46 10.29 16.98 -14.49
C GLY A 46 11.58 17.67 -14.00
N LEU A 47 11.94 17.48 -12.74
CA LEU A 47 13.21 17.99 -12.19
C LEU A 47 14.42 17.24 -12.78
N ALA A 48 14.31 15.93 -12.98
CA ALA A 48 15.37 15.12 -13.57
C ALA A 48 15.63 15.48 -15.05
N ALA A 49 14.57 15.75 -15.82
CA ALA A 49 14.67 16.24 -17.20
C ALA A 49 15.41 17.59 -17.30
N GLY A 50 15.43 18.38 -16.21
CA GLY A 50 16.26 19.58 -16.08
C GLY A 50 17.76 19.32 -15.87
N GLY A 51 18.22 18.07 -16.01
CA GLY A 51 19.63 17.66 -15.88
C GLY A 51 20.08 17.39 -14.44
N LYS A 52 19.17 17.39 -13.47
CA LYS A 52 19.48 17.01 -12.09
C LYS A 52 19.41 15.50 -11.93
N SER A 53 20.40 14.92 -11.26
CA SER A 53 20.29 13.52 -10.84
C SER A 53 19.08 13.34 -9.91
N PRO A 54 18.28 12.27 -10.07
CA PRO A 54 17.23 11.90 -9.11
C PRO A 54 17.76 11.76 -7.67
N PHE A 55 19.02 11.37 -7.50
CA PHE A 55 19.69 11.25 -6.20
C PHE A 55 20.19 12.58 -5.61
N ALA A 56 20.06 13.68 -6.37
CA ALA A 56 20.47 15.02 -5.97
C ALA A 56 19.27 15.97 -5.82
N LEU A 57 18.05 15.43 -5.85
CA LEU A 57 16.84 16.20 -5.59
C LEU A 57 16.80 16.68 -4.13
N SER A 58 16.09 17.77 -3.87
CA SER A 58 15.95 18.30 -2.51
C SER A 58 15.25 17.30 -1.60
N ALA A 59 15.62 17.30 -0.32
CA ALA A 59 14.99 16.44 0.69
C ALA A 59 13.46 16.57 0.74
N GLY A 60 12.91 17.75 0.43
CA GLY A 60 11.45 17.95 0.33
C GLY A 60 10.78 17.07 -0.72
N VAL A 61 11.40 16.87 -1.89
CA VAL A 61 10.85 16.02 -2.97
C VAL A 61 10.85 14.55 -2.56
N GLY A 62 11.95 14.06 -1.98
CA GLY A 62 12.00 12.68 -1.48
C GLY A 62 11.03 12.45 -0.31
N THR A 63 10.90 13.43 0.58
CA THR A 63 9.94 13.38 1.69
C THR A 63 8.50 13.32 1.18
N GLU A 64 8.17 14.16 0.20
CA GLU A 64 6.86 14.18 -0.45
C GLU A 64 6.53 12.83 -1.09
N LEU A 65 7.45 12.29 -1.90
CA LEU A 65 7.29 10.99 -2.55
C LEU A 65 7.12 9.87 -1.53
N ALA A 66 7.95 9.82 -0.49
CA ALA A 66 7.92 8.74 0.50
C ALA A 66 6.62 8.77 1.31
N CYS A 67 6.15 9.97 1.66
CA CYS A 67 4.87 10.13 2.34
C CYS A 67 3.69 9.77 1.43
N THR A 68 3.74 10.16 0.15
CA THR A 68 2.68 9.82 -0.81
C THR A 68 2.63 8.33 -1.10
N TRP A 69 3.80 7.68 -1.21
CA TRP A 69 3.92 6.23 -1.32
C TRP A 69 3.32 5.51 -0.10
N ASN A 70 3.63 5.98 1.12
CA ASN A 70 3.07 5.39 2.33
C ASN A 70 1.53 5.46 2.33
N ALA A 71 0.97 6.63 1.98
CA ALA A 71 -0.47 6.80 1.84
C ALA A 71 -1.05 5.87 0.76
N PHE A 72 -0.40 5.77 -0.40
CA PHE A 72 -0.83 4.92 -1.51
C PHE A 72 -0.88 3.45 -1.13
N ALA A 73 0.19 2.92 -0.53
CA ALA A 73 0.25 1.51 -0.18
C ALA A 73 -0.81 1.16 0.88
N LEU A 74 -0.96 2.00 1.91
CA LEU A 74 -1.97 1.79 2.96
C LEU A 74 -3.40 1.90 2.42
N GLN A 75 -3.66 2.88 1.54
CA GLN A 75 -4.95 3.02 0.88
C GLN A 75 -5.27 1.79 0.03
N THR A 76 -4.29 1.32 -0.76
CA THR A 76 -4.41 0.13 -1.62
C THR A 76 -4.70 -1.13 -0.79
N LEU A 77 -3.96 -1.35 0.30
CA LEU A 77 -4.18 -2.48 1.19
C LEU A 77 -5.59 -2.47 1.81
N GLY A 78 -6.04 -1.32 2.28
CA GLY A 78 -7.39 -1.17 2.83
C GLY A 78 -8.48 -1.39 1.78
N ASP A 79 -8.30 -0.84 0.57
CA ASP A 79 -9.25 -0.93 -0.52
C ASP A 79 -9.42 -2.37 -1.03
N GLU A 80 -8.31 -3.08 -1.23
CA GLU A 80 -8.32 -4.47 -1.69
C GLU A 80 -8.89 -5.42 -0.62
N MET A 81 -8.58 -5.20 0.67
CA MET A 81 -9.18 -6.00 1.75
C MET A 81 -10.69 -5.82 1.83
N LEU A 82 -11.17 -4.58 1.74
CA LEU A 82 -12.60 -4.30 1.77
C LEU A 82 -13.29 -4.89 0.52
N GLN A 83 -12.67 -4.76 -0.65
CA GLN A 83 -13.19 -5.32 -1.90
C GLN A 83 -13.26 -6.85 -1.89
N ALA A 84 -12.24 -7.53 -1.36
CA ALA A 84 -12.23 -8.99 -1.29
C ALA A 84 -13.28 -9.53 -0.31
N ASP A 85 -13.51 -8.83 0.81
CA ASP A 85 -14.56 -9.17 1.77
C ASP A 85 -15.96 -9.07 1.12
N GLU A 86 -16.23 -7.96 0.44
CA GLU A 86 -17.48 -7.72 -0.30
C GLU A 86 -17.70 -8.73 -1.43
N ALA A 87 -16.64 -9.12 -2.14
CA ALA A 87 -16.71 -10.14 -3.18
C ALA A 87 -16.96 -11.54 -2.61
N GLY A 88 -16.48 -11.82 -1.39
CA GLY A 88 -16.63 -13.10 -0.70
C GLY A 88 -18.03 -13.34 -0.13
N ASP A 89 -18.72 -12.30 0.34
CA ASP A 89 -20.13 -12.36 0.77
C ASP A 89 -20.91 -11.10 0.31
N PRO A 90 -21.39 -11.10 -0.95
CA PRO A 90 -22.14 -9.96 -1.50
C PRO A 90 -23.42 -9.60 -0.74
N ASP A 91 -23.98 -10.53 0.03
CA ASP A 91 -25.21 -10.30 0.82
C ASP A 91 -24.93 -9.56 2.13
N SER A 92 -23.66 -9.45 2.57
CA SER A 92 -23.26 -8.72 3.78
C SER A 92 -22.61 -7.37 3.48
N VAL A 93 -22.56 -6.91 2.22
CA VAL A 93 -22.05 -5.58 1.85
C VAL A 93 -22.62 -4.49 2.77
N GLY A 94 -21.73 -3.68 3.34
CA GLY A 94 -22.06 -2.76 4.43
C GLY A 94 -21.61 -3.23 5.81
N PHE A 95 -21.27 -4.51 5.95
CA PHE A 95 -20.76 -5.11 7.18
C PHE A 95 -19.52 -5.94 6.85
N VAL A 96 -18.56 -5.94 7.77
CA VAL A 96 -17.33 -6.73 7.63
C VAL A 96 -17.02 -7.46 8.94
N PRO A 97 -16.32 -8.61 8.91
CA PRO A 97 -15.82 -9.26 10.11
C PRO A 97 -14.95 -8.32 10.97
N PRO A 98 -14.95 -8.45 12.32
CA PRO A 98 -14.13 -7.62 13.21
C PRO A 98 -12.65 -7.58 12.86
N VAL A 99 -12.12 -8.71 12.36
CA VAL A 99 -10.72 -8.84 11.92
C VAL A 99 -10.43 -7.96 10.71
N THR A 100 -11.31 -7.99 9.70
CA THR A 100 -11.25 -7.13 8.51
C THR A 100 -11.39 -5.67 8.92
N PHE A 101 -12.37 -5.35 9.78
CA PHE A 101 -12.59 -3.98 10.25
C PHE A 101 -11.34 -3.40 10.90
N THR A 102 -10.74 -4.14 11.83
CA THR A 102 -9.58 -3.68 12.61
C THR A 102 -8.38 -3.45 11.69
N GLN A 103 -8.10 -4.38 10.78
CA GLN A 103 -6.97 -4.28 9.87
C GLN A 103 -7.13 -3.12 8.87
N VAL A 104 -8.29 -3.02 8.22
CA VAL A 104 -8.58 -1.96 7.24
C VAL A 104 -8.58 -0.58 7.91
N HIS A 105 -9.17 -0.48 9.11
CA HIS A 105 -9.13 0.76 9.89
C HIS A 105 -7.70 1.18 10.23
N ALA A 106 -6.83 0.24 10.61
CA ALA A 106 -5.42 0.54 10.93
C ALA A 106 -4.66 1.12 9.72
N TYR A 107 -4.92 0.62 8.51
CA TYR A 107 -4.36 1.21 7.30
C TYR A 107 -4.92 2.60 7.00
N TYR A 108 -6.24 2.74 6.99
CA TYR A 108 -6.90 3.99 6.62
C TYR A 108 -6.65 5.14 7.62
N ALA A 109 -6.58 4.86 8.91
CA ALA A 109 -6.32 5.86 9.94
C ALA A 109 -4.97 6.58 9.71
N GLU A 110 -4.03 5.91 9.06
CA GLU A 110 -2.69 6.41 8.78
C GLU A 110 -2.61 7.22 7.48
N VAL A 111 -3.49 6.98 6.51
CA VAL A 111 -3.48 7.64 5.19
C VAL A 111 -3.53 9.15 5.33
N GLN A 112 -4.44 9.69 6.16
CA GLN A 112 -4.57 11.15 6.34
C GLN A 112 -3.26 11.79 6.81
N ARG A 113 -2.54 11.14 7.74
CA ARG A 113 -1.29 11.66 8.30
C ARG A 113 -0.21 11.74 7.22
N TRP A 114 -0.07 10.67 6.43
CA TRP A 114 0.89 10.62 5.34
C TRP A 114 0.58 11.64 4.24
N LEU A 115 -0.69 11.81 3.89
CA LEU A 115 -1.10 12.86 2.96
C LEU A 115 -0.81 14.26 3.48
N ALA A 116 -1.02 14.53 4.77
CA ALA A 116 -0.71 15.82 5.36
C ALA A 116 0.80 16.11 5.30
N TYR A 117 1.64 15.11 5.58
CA TYR A 117 3.10 15.25 5.45
C TYR A 117 3.56 15.45 4.01
N ALA A 118 2.99 14.71 3.05
CA ALA A 118 3.29 14.88 1.63
C ALA A 118 2.98 16.30 1.16
N ASN A 119 1.75 16.79 1.43
CA ASN A 119 1.33 18.14 1.06
C ASN A 119 2.22 19.21 1.70
N ARG A 120 2.64 19.01 2.96
CA ARG A 120 3.53 19.95 3.63
C ARG A 120 4.94 19.94 3.03
N ALA A 121 5.48 18.77 2.71
CA ALA A 121 6.78 18.65 2.05
C ALA A 121 6.81 19.29 0.65
N GLU A 122 5.70 19.23 -0.09
CA GLU A 122 5.55 19.88 -1.39
C GLU A 122 5.60 21.42 -1.28
N HIS A 123 4.96 22.00 -0.26
CA HIS A 123 4.71 23.45 -0.19
C HIS A 123 5.62 24.23 0.77
N ASP A 124 6.24 23.56 1.75
CA ASP A 124 7.10 24.17 2.78
C ASP A 124 8.54 23.65 2.64
N PRO A 125 9.45 24.41 2.00
CA PRO A 125 10.85 23.99 1.82
C PRO A 125 11.62 23.77 3.12
N GLY A 126 11.15 24.32 4.24
CA GLY A 126 11.74 24.14 5.57
C GLY A 126 11.17 22.94 6.32
N PHE A 127 10.17 22.25 5.76
CA PHE A 127 9.56 21.11 6.41
C PHE A 127 10.50 19.90 6.46
N SER A 128 10.56 19.29 7.64
CA SER A 128 11.23 18.02 7.86
C SER A 128 10.32 17.12 8.69
N LEU A 129 10.33 15.83 8.41
CA LEU A 129 9.65 14.85 9.24
C LEU A 129 10.29 14.77 10.63
N PRO A 130 9.51 14.41 11.67
CA PRO A 130 10.07 14.03 12.95
C PRO A 130 11.13 12.92 12.79
N ARG A 131 12.13 12.95 13.66
CA ARG A 131 13.21 11.94 13.63
C ARG A 131 12.62 10.55 13.89
N GLY A 132 13.00 9.59 13.04
CA GLY A 132 12.54 8.19 13.14
C GLY A 132 11.19 7.91 12.49
N THR A 133 10.58 8.89 11.80
CA THR A 133 9.34 8.67 11.04
C THR A 133 9.54 7.80 9.81
N LEU A 134 10.71 7.87 9.16
CA LEU A 134 11.09 7.02 8.03
C LEU A 134 12.33 6.17 8.37
N PRO A 135 12.42 4.93 7.86
CA PRO A 135 11.37 4.22 7.14
C PRO A 135 10.20 3.86 8.06
N ALA A 136 8.98 4.08 7.58
CA ALA A 136 7.75 3.75 8.29
C ALA A 136 7.54 2.22 8.25
N PRO A 137 7.16 1.60 9.38
CA PRO A 137 6.65 0.23 9.36
C PRO A 137 5.21 0.21 8.83
N LEU A 138 4.77 -0.94 8.33
CA LEU A 138 3.33 -1.19 8.14
C LEU A 138 2.65 -1.32 9.52
N PRO A 139 1.35 -0.99 9.64
CA PRO A 139 0.57 -1.41 10.79
C PRO A 139 0.64 -2.93 10.97
N ASP A 140 0.71 -3.38 12.22
CA ASP A 140 0.81 -4.80 12.56
C ASP A 140 -0.31 -5.61 11.89
N TRP A 141 0.04 -6.80 11.42
CA TRP A 141 -0.94 -7.77 10.93
C TRP A 141 -1.80 -8.27 12.09
N SER A 142 -3.09 -8.47 11.81
CA SER A 142 -4.01 -9.06 12.77
C SER A 142 -3.52 -10.44 13.23
N PRO A 143 -3.56 -10.75 14.54
CA PRO A 143 -3.06 -12.01 15.09
C PRO A 143 -4.04 -13.18 14.92
N VAL A 144 -5.10 -13.02 14.10
CA VAL A 144 -6.13 -14.05 13.93
C VAL A 144 -5.62 -15.17 13.03
N GLU A 145 -5.66 -16.40 13.56
CA GLU A 145 -5.30 -17.62 12.86
C GLU A 145 -6.49 -18.60 12.88
N PRO A 146 -6.86 -19.21 11.74
CA PRO A 146 -6.27 -19.00 10.42
C PRO A 146 -6.70 -17.66 9.80
N CYS A 147 -5.84 -17.10 8.95
CA CYS A 147 -6.19 -15.93 8.14
C CYS A 147 -7.41 -16.19 7.26
N PRO A 148 -8.36 -15.24 7.17
CA PRO A 148 -9.47 -15.37 6.23
C PRO A 148 -8.96 -15.47 4.79
N ARG A 149 -9.57 -16.36 3.98
CA ARG A 149 -9.19 -16.51 2.57
C ARG A 149 -9.25 -15.19 1.79
N ALA A 150 -10.31 -14.40 2.03
CA ALA A 150 -10.46 -13.08 1.44
C ALA A 150 -9.31 -12.12 1.78
N HIS A 151 -8.67 -12.25 2.95
CA HIS A 151 -7.51 -11.43 3.31
C HIS A 151 -6.30 -11.79 2.45
N LEU A 152 -6.05 -13.08 2.22
CA LEU A 152 -4.96 -13.49 1.34
C LEU A 152 -5.22 -13.01 -0.10
N ASP A 153 -6.43 -13.19 -0.60
CA ASP A 153 -6.83 -12.73 -1.94
C ASP A 153 -6.56 -11.22 -2.11
N ALA A 154 -6.93 -10.43 -1.09
CA ALA A 154 -6.65 -9.01 -1.04
C ALA A 154 -5.15 -8.67 -0.99
N MET A 155 -4.35 -9.39 -0.21
CA MET A 155 -2.90 -9.19 -0.16
C MET A 155 -2.28 -9.43 -1.54
N MET A 156 -2.72 -10.47 -2.26
CA MET A 156 -2.22 -10.76 -3.61
C MET A 156 -2.57 -9.65 -4.60
N ALA A 157 -3.79 -9.12 -4.53
CA ALA A 157 -4.21 -7.99 -5.36
C ALA A 157 -3.40 -6.72 -5.04
N ALA A 158 -3.23 -6.39 -3.76
CA ALA A 158 -2.46 -5.24 -3.31
C ALA A 158 -0.98 -5.35 -3.70
N LEU A 159 -0.36 -6.53 -3.58
CA LEU A 159 0.99 -6.80 -4.07
C LEU A 159 1.12 -6.49 -5.56
N GLY A 160 0.15 -6.95 -6.37
CA GLY A 160 0.12 -6.67 -7.81
C GLY A 160 0.06 -5.17 -8.12
N ALA A 161 -0.80 -4.43 -7.43
CA ALA A 161 -0.94 -2.98 -7.60
C ALA A 161 0.33 -2.22 -7.16
N MET A 162 0.87 -2.55 -5.98
CA MET A 162 2.09 -1.92 -5.47
C MET A 162 3.30 -2.20 -6.38
N ARG A 163 3.45 -3.44 -6.86
CA ARG A 163 4.53 -3.82 -7.77
C ARG A 163 4.49 -3.03 -9.07
N LEU A 164 3.30 -2.88 -9.67
CA LEU A 164 3.14 -2.13 -10.92
C LEU A 164 3.66 -0.69 -10.82
N HIS A 165 3.35 0.00 -9.72
CA HIS A 165 3.83 1.36 -9.50
C HIS A 165 5.35 1.40 -9.28
N LEU A 166 5.89 0.48 -8.47
CA LEU A 166 7.33 0.45 -8.21
C LEU A 166 8.16 0.09 -9.45
N GLU A 167 7.67 -0.81 -10.31
CA GLU A 167 8.29 -1.13 -11.59
C GLU A 167 8.37 0.09 -12.51
N ALA A 168 7.28 0.85 -12.61
CA ALA A 168 7.25 2.09 -13.39
C ALA A 168 8.24 3.14 -12.83
N ALA A 169 8.25 3.32 -11.51
CA ALA A 169 9.15 4.24 -10.82
C ALA A 169 10.63 3.85 -11.02
N MET A 170 10.97 2.58 -10.87
CA MET A 170 12.33 2.06 -11.04
C MET A 170 12.80 2.21 -12.48
N LEU A 171 11.97 1.86 -13.47
CA LEU A 171 12.29 1.99 -14.90
C LEU A 171 12.66 3.44 -15.25
N GLU A 172 11.89 4.40 -14.75
CA GLU A 172 12.15 5.80 -15.06
C GLU A 172 13.34 6.37 -14.27
N LEU A 173 13.56 5.88 -13.05
CA LEU A 173 14.77 6.18 -12.29
C LEU A 173 16.03 5.69 -13.03
N GLU A 174 16.00 4.48 -13.61
CA GLU A 174 17.12 3.93 -14.40
C GLU A 174 17.45 4.80 -15.61
N LYS A 175 16.43 5.31 -16.33
CA LYS A 175 16.63 6.17 -17.50
C LYS A 175 17.20 7.54 -17.16
N SER A 176 16.78 8.09 -16.01
CA SER A 176 17.11 9.47 -15.61
C SER A 176 18.38 9.57 -14.76
N THR A 177 18.94 8.44 -14.31
CA THR A 177 20.15 8.42 -13.50
C THR A 177 21.41 8.58 -14.35
N PRO A 178 22.28 9.58 -14.05
CA PRO A 178 23.56 9.71 -14.72
C PRO A 178 24.57 8.64 -14.26
N GLU A 179 25.57 8.33 -15.10
CA GLU A 179 26.61 7.34 -14.80
C GLU A 179 27.35 7.59 -13.48
N ALA A 180 27.50 8.87 -13.09
CA ALA A 180 28.12 9.26 -11.82
C ALA A 180 27.41 8.69 -10.57
N ASP A 181 26.11 8.38 -10.67
CA ASP A 181 25.30 7.80 -9.58
C ASP A 181 25.02 6.30 -9.77
N ALA A 182 25.70 5.63 -10.70
CA ALA A 182 25.45 4.21 -11.03
C ALA A 182 25.58 3.27 -9.81
N LEU A 183 26.46 3.57 -8.86
CA LEU A 183 26.60 2.78 -7.62
C LEU A 183 25.35 2.88 -6.72
N LYS A 184 24.79 4.08 -6.55
CA LYS A 184 23.56 4.28 -5.75
C LYS A 184 22.38 3.57 -6.41
N LEU A 185 22.28 3.72 -7.73
CA LEU A 185 21.28 3.00 -8.52
C LEU A 185 21.43 1.49 -8.39
N GLY A 186 22.65 0.96 -8.46
CA GLY A 186 22.92 -0.47 -8.31
C GLY A 186 22.48 -1.03 -6.95
N GLN A 187 22.71 -0.29 -5.86
CA GLN A 187 22.24 -0.68 -4.51
C GLN A 187 20.71 -0.73 -4.44
N LEU A 188 20.05 0.32 -4.95
CA LEU A 188 18.60 0.42 -4.96
C LEU A 188 17.95 -0.67 -5.84
N ARG A 189 18.54 -0.95 -7.01
CA ARG A 189 18.13 -2.07 -7.89
C ARG A 189 18.22 -3.41 -7.19
N GLY A 190 19.24 -3.63 -6.37
CA GLY A 190 19.38 -4.85 -5.58
C GLY A 190 18.22 -5.04 -4.59
N HIS A 191 17.90 -4.00 -3.82
CA HIS A 191 16.76 -4.01 -2.90
C HIS A 191 15.42 -4.20 -3.63
N PHE A 192 15.22 -3.49 -4.74
CA PHE A 192 14.03 -3.60 -5.55
C PHE A 192 13.85 -5.01 -6.13
N ALA A 193 14.89 -5.58 -6.73
CA ALA A 193 14.84 -6.92 -7.32
C ALA A 193 14.55 -8.00 -6.25
N GLN A 194 15.08 -7.84 -5.04
CA GLN A 194 14.78 -8.74 -3.92
C GLN A 194 13.29 -8.69 -3.55
N ALA A 195 12.73 -7.49 -3.37
CA ALA A 195 11.33 -7.32 -2.98
C ALA A 195 10.35 -7.79 -4.07
N VAL A 196 10.62 -7.46 -5.33
CA VAL A 196 9.82 -7.96 -6.47
C VAL A 196 9.92 -9.47 -6.60
N GLY A 197 11.11 -10.06 -6.45
CA GLY A 197 11.28 -11.51 -6.49
C GLY A 197 10.50 -12.24 -5.38
N ALA A 198 10.43 -11.66 -4.17
CA ALA A 198 9.62 -12.20 -3.08
C ALA A 198 8.12 -12.12 -3.40
N ALA A 199 7.65 -11.00 -3.94
CA ALA A 199 6.26 -10.83 -4.37
C ALA A 199 5.89 -11.79 -5.51
N ASP A 200 6.75 -11.94 -6.51
CA ASP A 200 6.56 -12.88 -7.63
C ASP A 200 6.46 -14.33 -7.13
N TYR A 201 7.31 -14.69 -6.18
CA TYR A 201 7.29 -16.02 -5.59
C TYR A 201 5.96 -16.29 -4.85
N ALA A 202 5.50 -15.35 -4.02
CA ALA A 202 4.21 -15.46 -3.35
C ALA A 202 3.04 -15.56 -4.35
N CYS A 203 3.04 -14.72 -5.39
CA CYS A 203 2.06 -14.71 -6.49
C CYS A 203 2.00 -16.03 -7.25
N ASN A 204 3.15 -16.61 -7.58
CA ASN A 204 3.20 -17.87 -8.33
C ASN A 204 2.83 -19.09 -7.47
N MET A 205 2.96 -18.99 -6.15
CA MET A 205 2.58 -20.05 -5.21
C MET A 205 1.10 -20.00 -4.83
N TYR A 206 0.49 -18.82 -4.91
CA TYR A 206 -0.91 -18.61 -4.58
C TYR A 206 -1.85 -19.34 -5.55
N VAL A 207 -2.75 -20.14 -4.99
CA VAL A 207 -3.83 -20.81 -5.71
C VAL A 207 -5.13 -20.60 -4.94
N PRO A 208 -6.17 -19.97 -5.52
CA PRO A 208 -7.47 -19.82 -4.88
C PRO A 208 -8.04 -21.17 -4.44
N GLY A 209 -8.58 -21.23 -3.22
CA GLY A 209 -9.16 -22.47 -2.69
C GLY A 209 -8.16 -23.58 -2.34
N ALA A 210 -6.86 -23.26 -2.28
CA ALA A 210 -5.81 -24.19 -1.84
C ALA A 210 -6.06 -24.79 -0.45
N SER A 211 -5.31 -25.86 -0.14
CA SER A 211 -5.31 -26.48 1.20
C SER A 211 -4.92 -25.47 2.28
N GLN A 212 -5.36 -25.70 3.52
CA GLN A 212 -5.09 -24.82 4.65
C GLN A 212 -3.58 -24.62 4.88
N ALA A 213 -2.79 -25.70 4.81
CA ALA A 213 -1.34 -25.62 4.96
C ALA A 213 -0.66 -24.78 3.86
N LEU A 214 -1.13 -24.88 2.61
CA LEU A 214 -0.61 -24.04 1.53
C LEU A 214 -1.04 -22.58 1.70
N HIS A 215 -2.27 -22.34 2.15
CA HIS A 215 -2.79 -21.01 2.45
C HIS A 215 -1.93 -20.27 3.49
N GLU A 216 -1.65 -20.90 4.64
CA GLU A 216 -0.83 -20.31 5.72
C GLU A 216 0.63 -20.05 5.27
N GLN A 217 1.17 -20.95 4.42
CA GLN A 217 2.51 -20.74 3.86
C GLN A 217 2.55 -19.55 2.91
N VAL A 218 1.58 -19.43 2.00
CA VAL A 218 1.50 -18.31 1.06
C VAL A 218 1.22 -17.00 1.80
N GLU A 219 0.40 -17.03 2.84
CA GLU A 219 0.14 -15.87 3.69
C GLU A 219 1.41 -15.33 4.33
N THR A 220 2.25 -16.20 4.91
CA THR A 220 3.54 -15.77 5.50
C THR A 220 4.41 -15.08 4.46
N LEU A 221 4.45 -15.60 3.23
CA LEU A 221 5.21 -15.02 2.13
C LEU A 221 4.60 -13.69 1.66
N ALA A 222 3.27 -13.60 1.59
CA ALA A 222 2.55 -12.40 1.16
C ALA A 222 2.72 -11.25 2.15
N LYS A 223 2.67 -11.52 3.45
CA LYS A 223 2.96 -10.52 4.51
C LYS A 223 4.37 -9.95 4.36
N GLN A 224 5.38 -10.82 4.24
CA GLN A 224 6.77 -10.40 4.07
C GLN A 224 6.96 -9.60 2.77
N ALA A 225 6.42 -10.08 1.65
CA ALA A 225 6.53 -9.40 0.37
C ALA A 225 5.86 -8.00 0.41
N THR A 226 4.75 -7.87 1.11
CA THR A 226 4.05 -6.58 1.26
C THR A 226 4.90 -5.60 2.06
N GLU A 227 5.51 -6.04 3.16
CA GLU A 227 6.45 -5.23 3.95
C GLU A 227 7.69 -4.82 3.14
N ASP A 228 8.23 -5.73 2.33
CA ASP A 228 9.40 -5.47 1.49
C ASP A 228 9.09 -4.45 0.39
N LEU A 229 7.97 -4.60 -0.33
CA LEU A 229 7.53 -3.61 -1.32
C LEU A 229 7.22 -2.26 -0.67
N TYR A 230 6.55 -2.25 0.48
CA TYR A 230 6.26 -1.02 1.23
C TYR A 230 7.55 -0.28 1.60
N ARG A 231 8.58 -1.01 2.04
CA ARG A 231 9.88 -0.42 2.39
C ARG A 231 10.66 0.05 1.17
N VAL A 232 10.71 -0.74 0.10
CA VAL A 232 11.42 -0.38 -1.13
C VAL A 232 10.84 0.86 -1.78
N GLY A 233 9.51 1.04 -1.77
CA GLY A 233 8.91 2.27 -2.29
C GLY A 233 9.31 3.53 -1.52
N GLN A 234 9.57 3.42 -0.22
CA GLN A 234 10.13 4.53 0.56
C GLN A 234 11.58 4.83 0.20
N TYR A 235 12.35 3.85 -0.27
CA TYR A 235 13.73 4.05 -0.74
C TYR A 235 13.81 4.54 -2.18
N LEU A 236 12.81 4.22 -3.00
CA LEU A 236 12.67 4.74 -4.37
C LEU A 236 12.20 6.19 -4.43
N SER A 237 11.62 6.67 -3.32
CA SER A 237 11.11 8.04 -3.16
C SER A 237 12.23 9.04 -2.89
#